data_AF-A0A7C6BT68-F1
#
_entry.id   AF-A0A7C6BT68-F1
#
_cell.length_a   1.000
_cell.length_b   1.000
_cell.length_c   1.000
_cell.angle_alpha   90.00
_cell.angle_beta   90.00
_cell.angle_gamma   90.00
#
_symmetry.space_group_name_H-M   'P 1'
#
loop_
_entity.id
_entity.type
_entity.pdbx_description
1 polymer ?
#
loop_
_entity_poly.entity_id
_entity_poly.type
_entity_poly.pdbx_seq_one_letter_code
_entity_poly.pdbx_strand_id
1 'polypeptide(L)'
;MAKNALNELDEFTKENIALALWMKEFKANKIPSNIKNRILSQKNSPEAFGQRMRSRIQDLLDNPDSFTPSYNKRYKKLLEHCDSLTSIQAYALSHLLGLDSSRDYQNIPEESNIEFPRDFAPQLGYQVGWHFFVGNCRDTRRREYGILVSFYRYSLLPPELAHSFGLTDWDNQIFEMQLAVSRSGDEHLQCRPFAIAGTTGLLNFSNNPFQYVAGNNRIMSEKEEELFPLRVQAWGVNQGGEEDVEIEVDLGFTSNKDFLLQGNKGCLPCCCGMGTLYYSATNLSLEPGSLLKLDGEEILLTQGKFWFDHQWGNGIEPLGNSRCKVVRAANVLTKTSPPRGWDWFMAHFEGDREMTLYAPHTHENRGYYQSTSSEPPENMTMAVKGQFIDANLDISDIHGTLTVDKWIKSVKSSLPEHYFVTNTWYPDHWEFKFQDTGPEDLRHFTMTPIVDSGQTGFNASGVQYSEGGVFLRNPDGKYLGKGFAESVYYADAIPNLFHLAGIPDTSQMRKLMEPPKPSALLKLKGLLYMAWPPNQRKLKKTLEKCLEQGLPADFIR
;
A
#
# COMPACT_ATOMS: atom_id res chain seq x y z
N MET A 1 -33.11 11.72 19.04
CA MET A 1 -32.02 12.71 18.86
C MET A 1 -30.88 12.13 18.02
N ALA A 2 -30.19 11.04 18.42
CA ALA A 2 -29.06 10.49 17.65
C ALA A 2 -29.35 10.08 16.19
N LYS A 3 -30.56 9.58 15.86
CA LYS A 3 -30.93 9.23 14.48
C LYS A 3 -30.94 10.43 13.53
N ASN A 4 -31.35 11.61 14.01
CA ASN A 4 -31.37 12.83 13.20
C ASN A 4 -29.93 13.35 13.00
N ALA A 5 -29.09 13.30 14.04
CA ALA A 5 -27.69 13.74 13.95
C ALA A 5 -26.83 12.86 13.03
N LEU A 6 -27.07 11.54 12.96
CA LEU A 6 -26.34 10.67 12.01
C LEU A 6 -26.68 10.96 10.55
N ASN A 7 -27.87 11.50 10.29
CA ASN A 7 -28.27 11.87 8.93
C ASN A 7 -27.58 13.16 8.46
N GLU A 8 -27.06 13.97 9.39
CA GLU A 8 -26.31 15.21 9.12
C GLU A 8 -24.83 14.96 8.75
N LEU A 9 -24.35 13.72 8.86
CA LEU A 9 -23.04 13.33 8.32
C LEU A 9 -23.02 13.53 6.80
N ASP A 10 -21.86 13.87 6.26
CA ASP A 10 -21.67 13.94 4.82
C ASP A 10 -21.92 12.56 4.16
N GLU A 11 -22.41 12.58 2.91
CA GLU A 11 -22.83 11.36 2.22
C GLU A 11 -21.69 10.34 2.09
N PHE A 12 -20.49 10.78 1.73
CA PHE A 12 -19.38 9.87 1.50
C PHE A 12 -18.90 9.19 2.80
N THR A 13 -18.90 9.91 3.94
CA THR A 13 -18.69 9.31 5.27
C THR A 13 -19.76 8.27 5.59
N LYS A 14 -21.04 8.56 5.31
CA LYS A 14 -22.14 7.60 5.53
C LYS A 14 -21.96 6.34 4.71
N GLU A 15 -21.61 6.47 3.43
CA GLU A 15 -21.35 5.33 2.56
C GLU A 15 -20.17 4.48 3.04
N ASN A 16 -19.05 5.10 3.44
CA ASN A 16 -17.89 4.36 3.96
C ASN A 16 -18.22 3.60 5.26
N ILE A 17 -19.02 4.19 6.15
CA ILE A 17 -19.53 3.50 7.35
C ILE A 17 -20.46 2.36 6.97
N ALA A 18 -21.31 2.55 5.96
CA ALA A 18 -22.23 1.52 5.48
C ALA A 18 -21.46 0.32 4.91
N LEU A 19 -20.45 0.56 4.07
CA LEU A 19 -19.61 -0.49 3.48
C LEU A 19 -18.83 -1.27 4.55
N ALA A 20 -18.24 -0.58 5.53
CA ALA A 20 -17.57 -1.24 6.65
C ALA A 20 -18.51 -2.18 7.42
N LEU A 21 -19.81 -1.87 7.46
CA LEU A 21 -20.86 -2.65 8.14
C LEU A 21 -21.65 -3.57 7.19
N TRP A 22 -21.14 -3.82 5.98
CA TRP A 22 -21.75 -4.67 4.96
C TRP A 22 -23.18 -4.24 4.61
N MET A 23 -23.34 -2.96 4.31
CA MET A 23 -24.58 -2.38 3.82
C MET A 23 -24.31 -1.58 2.55
N LYS A 24 -25.06 -1.85 1.48
CA LYS A 24 -25.04 -1.02 0.26
C LYS A 24 -25.46 0.43 0.52
N GLU A 25 -26.39 0.62 1.46
CA GLU A 25 -26.94 1.92 1.82
C GLU A 25 -26.81 2.17 3.32
N PHE A 26 -26.53 3.41 3.70
CA PHE A 26 -26.45 3.81 5.10
C PHE A 26 -27.79 3.71 5.82
N LYS A 27 -27.88 2.79 6.79
CA LYS A 27 -29.09 2.57 7.60
C LYS A 27 -28.80 2.87 9.06
N ALA A 28 -29.07 4.11 9.49
CA ALA A 28 -28.80 4.58 10.86
C ALA A 28 -29.42 3.68 11.95
N ASN A 29 -30.56 3.02 11.70
CA ASN A 29 -31.18 2.10 12.66
C ASN A 29 -30.39 0.78 12.84
N LYS A 30 -29.54 0.39 11.89
CA LYS A 30 -28.70 -0.82 11.94
C LYS A 30 -27.38 -0.61 12.68
N ILE A 31 -26.98 0.63 12.93
CA ILE A 31 -25.73 0.94 13.64
C ILE A 31 -25.90 0.74 15.15
N PRO A 32 -25.03 -0.02 15.84
CA PRO A 32 -25.08 -0.21 17.29
C PRO A 32 -24.96 1.10 18.07
N SER A 33 -25.66 1.24 19.20
CA SER A 33 -25.73 2.50 19.96
C SER A 33 -24.37 3.01 20.46
N ASN A 34 -23.47 2.12 20.88
CA ASN A 34 -22.10 2.48 21.27
C ASN A 34 -21.30 3.05 20.09
N ILE A 35 -21.45 2.47 18.90
CA ILE A 35 -20.83 2.96 17.66
C ILE A 35 -21.42 4.31 17.24
N LYS A 36 -22.74 4.49 17.34
CA LYS A 36 -23.39 5.80 17.08
C LYS A 36 -22.81 6.91 17.93
N ASN A 37 -22.61 6.65 19.23
CA ASN A 37 -22.03 7.63 20.15
C ASN A 37 -20.60 8.00 19.77
N ARG A 38 -19.82 7.05 19.26
CA ARG A 38 -18.44 7.26 18.79
C ARG A 38 -18.40 8.06 17.48
N ILE A 39 -19.24 7.71 16.51
CA ILE A 39 -19.40 8.44 15.25
C ILE A 39 -19.81 9.90 15.48
N LEU A 40 -20.73 10.14 16.43
CA LEU A 40 -21.20 11.49 16.79
C LEU A 40 -20.32 12.19 17.84
N SER A 41 -19.22 11.59 18.26
CA SER A 41 -18.34 12.20 19.26
C SER A 41 -17.55 13.36 18.68
N GLN A 42 -17.17 14.31 19.53
CA GLN A 42 -16.31 15.43 19.12
C GLN A 42 -15.00 14.97 18.47
N LYS A 43 -14.43 13.85 18.94
CA LYS A 43 -13.21 13.27 18.34
C LYS A 43 -13.40 12.84 16.89
N ASN A 44 -14.62 12.56 16.45
CA ASN A 44 -14.92 12.15 15.08
C ASN A 44 -15.48 13.30 14.23
N SER A 45 -15.58 14.52 14.77
CA SER A 45 -16.15 15.65 14.03
C SER A 45 -15.19 16.19 12.96
N PRO A 46 -15.73 16.76 11.88
CA PRO A 46 -14.91 17.39 10.85
C PRO A 46 -13.98 18.49 11.37
N GLU A 47 -14.42 19.30 12.33
CA GLU A 47 -13.63 20.35 12.97
C GLU A 47 -12.44 19.76 13.74
N ALA A 48 -12.62 18.62 14.41
CA ALA A 48 -11.55 17.98 15.14
C ALA A 48 -10.47 17.40 14.21
N PHE A 49 -10.86 16.82 13.06
CA PHE A 49 -9.90 16.39 12.03
C PHE A 49 -9.17 17.60 11.42
N GLY A 50 -9.91 18.69 11.12
CA GLY A 50 -9.34 19.96 10.66
C GLY A 50 -8.30 20.54 11.63
N GLN A 51 -8.64 20.60 12.93
CA GLN A 51 -7.74 21.07 13.98
C GLN A 51 -6.46 20.22 14.08
N ARG A 52 -6.60 18.89 14.04
CA ARG A 52 -5.48 17.95 14.08
C ARG A 52 -4.54 18.14 12.89
N MET A 53 -5.09 18.24 11.68
CA MET A 53 -4.30 18.46 10.47
C MET A 53 -3.61 19.84 10.49
N ARG A 54 -4.32 20.90 10.92
CA ARG A 54 -3.72 22.22 11.12
C ARG A 54 -2.52 22.16 12.06
N SER A 55 -2.68 21.50 13.22
CA SER A 55 -1.60 21.33 14.18
C SER A 55 -0.41 20.55 13.60
N ARG A 56 -0.68 19.51 12.79
CA ARG A 56 0.37 18.76 12.10
C ARG A 56 1.16 19.63 11.13
N ILE A 57 0.47 20.37 10.27
CA ILE A 57 1.13 21.23 9.29
C ILE A 57 1.87 22.39 9.99
N GLN A 58 1.31 22.93 11.07
CA GLN A 58 1.96 23.99 11.85
C GLN A 58 3.24 23.48 12.52
N ASP A 59 3.23 22.27 13.10
CA ASP A 59 4.44 21.64 13.62
C ASP A 59 5.50 21.44 12.52
N LEU A 60 5.11 20.99 11.32
CA LEU A 60 6.03 20.88 10.17
C LEU A 60 6.65 22.24 9.77
N LEU A 61 5.87 23.32 9.82
CA LEU A 61 6.32 24.69 9.55
C LEU A 61 7.28 25.23 10.61
N ASP A 62 6.98 25.01 11.89
CA ASP A 62 7.72 25.58 13.01
C ASP A 62 9.02 24.83 13.30
N ASN A 63 9.07 23.54 12.99
CA ASN A 63 10.20 22.66 13.29
C ASN A 63 10.87 22.07 12.03
N PRO A 64 11.29 22.85 11.01
CA PRO A 64 11.75 22.31 9.75
C PRO A 64 13.01 21.45 9.90
N ASP A 65 13.04 20.31 9.20
CA ASP A 65 14.22 19.44 9.19
C ASP A 65 15.44 20.14 8.58
N SER A 66 16.59 20.03 9.25
CA SER A 66 17.86 20.49 8.69
C SER A 66 18.17 19.77 7.37
N PHE A 67 18.67 20.51 6.38
CA PHE A 67 18.97 20.00 5.03
C PHE A 67 17.75 19.41 4.29
N THR A 68 16.56 19.95 4.53
CA THR A 68 15.35 19.65 3.75
C THR A 68 14.92 20.89 2.96
N PRO A 69 14.61 20.76 1.65
CA PRO A 69 14.00 21.86 0.89
C PRO A 69 12.71 22.37 1.54
N SER A 70 12.47 23.68 1.47
CA SER A 70 11.35 24.28 2.19
C SER A 70 9.99 23.99 1.52
N TYR A 71 9.06 23.44 2.30
CA TYR A 71 7.66 23.27 1.94
C TYR A 71 6.77 24.43 2.42
N ASN A 72 7.34 25.55 2.87
CA ASN A 72 6.59 26.64 3.52
C ASN A 72 5.40 27.16 2.69
N LYS A 73 5.59 27.38 1.39
CA LYS A 73 4.51 27.83 0.48
C LYS A 73 3.41 26.79 0.33
N ARG A 74 3.79 25.51 0.23
CA ARG A 74 2.86 24.38 0.15
C ARG A 74 2.02 24.30 1.42
N TYR A 75 2.67 24.29 2.58
CA TYR A 75 2.03 24.16 3.89
C TYR A 75 1.12 25.33 4.22
N LYS A 76 1.54 26.57 3.97
CA LYS A 76 0.65 27.73 4.10
C LYS A 76 -0.60 27.59 3.24
N LYS A 77 -0.46 27.08 2.02
CA LYS A 77 -1.61 26.89 1.14
C LYS A 77 -2.52 25.76 1.62
N LEU A 78 -1.97 24.64 2.08
CA LEU A 78 -2.76 23.53 2.63
C LEU A 78 -3.50 23.93 3.92
N LEU A 79 -2.93 24.80 4.75
CA LEU A 79 -3.60 25.32 5.95
C LEU A 79 -4.91 26.04 5.66
N GLU A 80 -5.04 26.70 4.50
CA GLU A 80 -6.28 27.35 4.06
C GLU A 80 -7.44 26.36 3.85
N HIS A 81 -7.16 25.05 3.82
CA HIS A 81 -8.14 23.99 3.64
C HIS A 81 -8.36 23.14 4.91
N CYS A 82 -7.80 23.53 6.06
CA CYS A 82 -7.83 22.73 7.30
C CYS A 82 -8.88 23.18 8.33
N ASP A 83 -9.85 24.03 7.95
CA ASP A 83 -10.89 24.52 8.87
C ASP A 83 -11.82 23.42 9.37
N SER A 84 -12.28 22.58 8.44
CA SER A 84 -13.13 21.43 8.72
C SER A 84 -12.83 20.37 7.67
N LEU A 85 -12.53 19.15 8.10
CA LEU A 85 -12.12 18.05 7.24
C LEU A 85 -12.88 16.79 7.64
N THR A 86 -13.52 16.10 6.70
CA THR A 86 -13.94 14.71 6.95
C THR A 86 -12.70 13.82 7.16
N SER A 87 -12.90 12.60 7.67
CA SER A 87 -11.77 11.66 7.86
C SER A 87 -11.05 11.35 6.55
N ILE A 88 -11.79 11.21 5.43
CA ILE A 88 -11.18 10.97 4.12
C ILE A 88 -10.44 12.20 3.60
N GLN A 89 -10.97 13.41 3.82
CA GLN A 89 -10.28 14.63 3.41
C GLN A 89 -8.95 14.79 4.16
N ALA A 90 -8.94 14.51 5.47
CA ALA A 90 -7.71 14.50 6.26
C ALA A 90 -6.72 13.41 5.79
N TYR A 91 -7.22 12.24 5.42
CA TYR A 91 -6.40 11.15 4.87
C TYR A 91 -5.78 11.52 3.51
N ALA A 92 -6.58 12.01 2.56
CA ALA A 92 -6.09 12.46 1.25
C ALA A 92 -5.11 13.64 1.39
N LEU A 93 -5.40 14.62 2.26
CA LEU A 93 -4.49 15.74 2.52
C LEU A 93 -3.14 15.28 3.08
N SER A 94 -3.12 14.23 3.92
CA SER A 94 -1.86 13.67 4.47
C SER A 94 -0.88 13.23 3.38
N HIS A 95 -1.39 12.76 2.24
CA HIS A 95 -0.58 12.35 1.08
C HIS A 95 0.00 13.52 0.28
N LEU A 96 -0.48 14.74 0.50
CA LEU A 96 0.02 15.97 -0.14
C LEU A 96 1.16 16.63 0.66
N LEU A 97 1.47 16.13 1.85
CA LEU A 97 2.56 16.64 2.68
C LEU A 97 3.94 16.37 2.04
N GLY A 98 4.96 17.12 2.48
CA GLY A 98 6.32 17.04 1.96
C GLY A 98 7.11 15.84 2.49
N LEU A 99 8.38 15.76 2.13
CA LEU A 99 9.28 14.68 2.59
C LEU A 99 9.47 14.66 4.11
N ASP A 100 9.25 15.77 4.80
CA ASP A 100 9.26 15.88 6.26
C ASP A 100 7.98 15.33 6.93
N SER A 101 6.99 14.89 6.15
CA SER A 101 5.73 14.30 6.65
C SER A 101 5.90 13.08 7.55
N SER A 102 6.99 12.33 7.40
CA SER A 102 7.27 11.15 8.21
C SER A 102 7.83 11.50 9.60
N ARG A 103 8.10 12.77 9.91
CA ARG A 103 8.75 13.20 11.15
C ARG A 103 7.95 12.83 12.39
N ASP A 104 8.67 12.41 13.44
CA ASP A 104 8.16 12.07 14.77
C ASP A 104 7.31 10.79 14.87
N TYR A 105 7.09 10.08 13.77
CA TYR A 105 6.63 8.68 13.83
C TYR A 105 7.72 7.79 14.43
N GLN A 106 7.33 6.61 14.93
CA GLN A 106 8.27 5.62 15.46
C GLN A 106 9.35 5.30 14.42
N ASN A 107 10.62 5.42 14.80
CA ASN A 107 11.72 5.14 13.88
C ASN A 107 11.75 3.66 13.53
N ILE A 108 11.98 3.35 12.26
CA ILE A 108 12.42 2.01 11.85
C ILE A 108 13.75 1.72 12.55
N PRO A 109 13.88 0.55 13.20
CA PRO A 109 15.11 0.17 13.87
C PRO A 109 16.27 0.08 12.86
N GLU A 110 17.51 0.11 13.33
CA GLU A 110 18.66 0.02 12.42
C GLU A 110 18.87 -1.39 11.85
N GLU A 111 18.20 -2.40 12.40
CA GLU A 111 18.20 -3.81 12.01
C GLU A 111 16.80 -4.37 12.29
N SER A 112 16.43 -5.45 11.60
CA SER A 112 15.13 -6.09 11.81
C SER A 112 15.00 -6.58 13.25
N ASN A 113 13.86 -6.28 13.87
CA ASN A 113 13.50 -6.74 15.20
C ASN A 113 12.22 -7.57 15.19
N ILE A 114 11.81 -8.10 14.03
CA ILE A 114 10.55 -8.84 13.86
C ILE A 114 10.51 -10.03 14.82
N GLU A 115 9.42 -10.15 15.58
CA GLU A 115 9.21 -11.19 16.58
C GLU A 115 7.74 -11.63 16.59
N PHE A 116 7.52 -12.94 16.64
CA PHE A 116 6.18 -13.53 16.69
C PHE A 116 5.86 -14.06 18.09
N PRO A 117 4.62 -13.89 18.57
CA PRO A 117 3.45 -13.36 17.86
C PRO A 117 3.28 -11.84 17.90
N ARG A 118 4.17 -11.10 18.57
CA ARG A 118 4.07 -9.64 18.74
C ARG A 118 3.77 -8.90 17.42
N ASP A 119 4.47 -9.27 16.36
CA ASP A 119 4.41 -8.58 15.06
C ASP A 119 3.41 -9.19 14.08
N PHE A 120 2.45 -9.98 14.58
CA PHE A 120 1.19 -10.13 13.85
C PHE A 120 0.38 -8.83 13.89
N ALA A 121 0.53 -8.02 14.95
CA ALA A 121 -0.25 -6.80 15.17
C ALA A 121 -0.03 -5.72 14.09
N PRO A 122 -1.00 -4.82 13.80
CA PRO A 122 -0.90 -3.78 12.75
C PRO A 122 0.14 -2.65 12.92
N GLN A 123 0.91 -2.65 14.00
CA GLN A 123 2.05 -1.73 14.24
C GLN A 123 1.72 -0.22 14.22
N LEU A 124 0.80 0.23 15.06
CA LEU A 124 0.19 1.58 15.01
C LEU A 124 1.14 2.78 15.20
N GLY A 125 2.36 2.56 15.70
CA GLY A 125 3.36 3.63 15.91
C GLY A 125 4.03 4.18 14.64
N TYR A 126 3.96 3.42 13.54
CA TYR A 126 4.52 3.80 12.24
C TYR A 126 3.50 4.56 11.38
N GLN A 127 3.95 5.16 10.28
CA GLN A 127 3.09 5.95 9.39
C GLN A 127 2.06 5.09 8.64
N VAL A 128 2.48 3.93 8.15
CA VAL A 128 1.68 3.03 7.29
C VAL A 128 1.92 1.56 7.65
N GLY A 129 0.92 0.72 7.43
CA GLY A 129 1.11 -0.73 7.32
C GLY A 129 -0.09 -1.45 6.72
N TRP A 130 0.07 -2.72 6.39
CA TRP A 130 -1.00 -3.52 5.77
C TRP A 130 -0.92 -5.00 6.11
N HIS A 131 -2.09 -5.66 6.12
CA HIS A 131 -2.26 -7.11 6.08
C HIS A 131 -2.91 -7.45 4.75
N PHE A 132 -2.15 -8.09 3.87
CA PHE A 132 -2.49 -8.22 2.46
C PHE A 132 -2.52 -9.68 2.04
N PHE A 133 -3.63 -10.12 1.44
CA PHE A 133 -3.84 -11.50 1.01
C PHE A 133 -4.13 -11.51 -0.49
N VAL A 134 -3.30 -12.21 -1.25
CA VAL A 134 -3.52 -12.42 -2.68
C VAL A 134 -3.30 -13.85 -3.08
N GLY A 135 -4.03 -14.32 -4.07
CA GLY A 135 -3.86 -15.68 -4.53
C GLY A 135 -4.74 -16.05 -5.70
N ASN A 136 -4.48 -17.26 -6.18
CA ASN A 136 -5.24 -17.87 -7.26
C ASN A 136 -5.97 -19.08 -6.72
N CYS A 137 -7.25 -19.21 -7.03
CA CYS A 137 -8.10 -20.32 -6.61
C CYS A 137 -8.97 -20.86 -7.74
N ARG A 138 -9.56 -22.04 -7.50
CA ARG A 138 -10.51 -22.69 -8.39
C ARG A 138 -11.72 -23.22 -7.65
N ASP A 139 -12.86 -23.16 -8.29
CA ASP A 139 -14.11 -23.73 -7.78
C ASP A 139 -14.31 -25.19 -8.19
N THR A 140 -15.43 -25.78 -7.77
CA THR A 140 -15.84 -27.15 -8.12
C THR A 140 -16.01 -27.39 -9.63
N ARG A 141 -16.22 -26.34 -10.42
CA ARG A 141 -16.36 -26.36 -11.88
C ARG A 141 -15.05 -26.07 -12.60
N ARG A 142 -13.93 -25.94 -11.87
CA ARG A 142 -12.60 -25.56 -12.36
C ARG A 142 -12.54 -24.15 -12.97
N ARG A 143 -13.50 -23.28 -12.68
CA ARG A 143 -13.37 -21.84 -12.99
C ARG A 143 -12.27 -21.28 -12.11
N GLU A 144 -11.45 -20.39 -12.66
CA GLU A 144 -10.30 -19.83 -11.96
C GLU A 144 -10.53 -18.38 -11.58
N TYR A 145 -10.02 -18.02 -10.40
CA TYR A 145 -10.13 -16.68 -9.84
C TYR A 145 -8.80 -16.21 -9.28
N GLY A 146 -8.49 -14.93 -9.47
CA GLY A 146 -7.52 -14.20 -8.67
C GLY A 146 -8.29 -13.40 -7.61
N ILE A 147 -7.87 -13.44 -6.35
CA ILE A 147 -8.53 -12.72 -5.26
C ILE A 147 -7.49 -11.86 -4.56
N LEU A 148 -7.88 -10.62 -4.24
CA LEU A 148 -7.14 -9.67 -3.43
C LEU A 148 -7.99 -9.22 -2.25
N VAL A 149 -7.40 -9.22 -1.05
CA VAL A 149 -7.96 -8.63 0.16
C VAL A 149 -6.87 -7.87 0.88
N SER A 150 -7.02 -6.54 1.04
CA SER A 150 -6.05 -5.70 1.74
C SER A 150 -6.69 -4.95 2.90
N PHE A 151 -6.15 -5.16 4.10
CA PHE A 151 -6.42 -4.39 5.30
C PHE A 151 -5.28 -3.39 5.44
N TYR A 152 -5.46 -2.21 4.87
CA TYR A 152 -4.46 -1.14 4.92
C TYR A 152 -4.76 -0.18 6.06
N ARG A 153 -3.72 0.37 6.70
CA ARG A 153 -3.87 1.39 7.72
C ARG A 153 -2.86 2.52 7.57
N TYR A 154 -3.29 3.70 7.99
CA TYR A 154 -2.48 4.92 8.00
C TYR A 154 -2.68 5.69 9.31
N SER A 155 -1.59 6.09 9.95
CA SER A 155 -1.63 6.97 11.12
C SER A 155 -1.69 8.43 10.67
N LEU A 156 -2.74 9.18 11.04
CA LEU A 156 -2.88 10.59 10.61
C LEU A 156 -1.83 11.51 11.23
N LEU A 157 -1.47 11.25 12.49
CA LEU A 157 -0.51 12.03 13.25
C LEU A 157 0.60 11.14 13.81
N PRO A 158 1.80 11.69 14.07
CA PRO A 158 2.77 11.05 14.94
C PRO A 158 2.17 10.72 16.32
N PRO A 159 2.55 9.60 16.96
CA PRO A 159 1.92 9.13 18.21
C PRO A 159 1.82 10.20 19.31
N GLU A 160 2.92 10.90 19.61
CA GLU A 160 2.93 11.93 20.66
C GLU A 160 1.97 13.09 20.37
N LEU A 161 1.90 13.53 19.10
CA LEU A 161 0.96 14.57 18.69
C LEU A 161 -0.48 14.06 18.80
N ALA A 162 -0.76 12.82 18.42
CA ALA A 162 -2.08 12.20 18.57
C ALA A 162 -2.53 12.15 20.04
N HIS A 163 -1.64 11.72 20.94
CA HIS A 163 -1.92 11.64 22.39
C HIS A 163 -2.21 13.01 23.01
N SER A 164 -1.59 14.08 22.50
CA SER A 164 -1.88 15.46 22.93
C SER A 164 -3.33 15.89 22.68
N PHE A 165 -4.02 15.27 21.71
CA PHE A 165 -5.46 15.45 21.44
C PHE A 165 -6.33 14.45 22.20
N GLY A 166 -5.75 13.66 23.11
CA GLY A 166 -6.42 12.62 23.86
C GLY A 166 -6.86 11.42 23.00
N LEU A 167 -6.26 11.23 21.82
CA LEU A 167 -6.50 10.06 20.97
C LEU A 167 -5.77 8.85 21.54
N THR A 168 -6.40 7.67 21.50
CA THR A 168 -5.68 6.40 21.61
C THR A 168 -4.92 6.11 20.32
N ASP A 169 -4.01 5.12 20.34
CA ASP A 169 -3.32 4.70 19.12
C ASP A 169 -4.29 4.26 18.02
N TRP A 170 -5.40 3.62 18.41
CA TRP A 170 -6.50 3.25 17.51
C TRP A 170 -7.29 4.45 17.00
N ASP A 171 -7.62 5.43 17.85
CA ASP A 171 -8.33 6.65 17.44
C ASP A 171 -7.56 7.40 16.33
N ASN A 172 -6.23 7.27 16.27
CA ASN A 172 -5.36 7.94 15.31
C ASN A 172 -5.27 7.26 13.92
N GLN A 173 -5.86 6.07 13.76
CA GLN A 173 -5.77 5.31 12.51
C GLN A 173 -6.88 5.66 11.53
N ILE A 174 -6.54 5.70 10.25
CA ILE A 174 -7.45 5.45 9.13
C ILE A 174 -7.24 4.00 8.70
N PHE A 175 -8.32 3.26 8.60
CA PHE A 175 -8.36 1.95 7.98
C PHE A 175 -8.91 2.08 6.57
N GLU A 176 -8.33 1.34 5.64
CA GLU A 176 -8.73 1.24 4.25
C GLU A 176 -8.91 -0.23 3.87
N MET A 177 -10.01 -0.53 3.18
CA MET A 177 -10.31 -1.86 2.66
C MET A 177 -10.15 -1.86 1.14
N GLN A 178 -9.45 -2.87 0.65
CA GLN A 178 -9.41 -3.20 -0.77
C GLN A 178 -9.83 -4.64 -0.96
N LEU A 179 -10.73 -4.86 -1.91
CA LEU A 179 -11.23 -6.17 -2.29
C LEU A 179 -11.35 -6.21 -3.80
N ALA A 180 -10.71 -7.18 -4.45
CA ALA A 180 -10.84 -7.37 -5.89
C ALA A 180 -10.88 -8.85 -6.25
N VAL A 181 -11.62 -9.17 -7.30
CA VAL A 181 -11.74 -10.51 -7.87
C VAL A 181 -11.57 -10.44 -9.38
N SER A 182 -10.60 -11.18 -9.91
CA SER A 182 -10.45 -11.42 -11.35
C SER A 182 -11.00 -12.81 -11.66
N ARG A 183 -12.03 -12.91 -12.50
CA ARG A 183 -12.46 -14.22 -13.03
C ARG A 183 -11.74 -14.46 -14.36
N SER A 184 -10.96 -15.54 -14.43
CA SER A 184 -10.08 -15.81 -15.57
C SER A 184 -10.84 -15.86 -16.90
N GLY A 185 -10.35 -15.11 -17.90
CA GLY A 185 -10.96 -14.95 -19.22
C GLY A 185 -12.18 -14.01 -19.28
N ASP A 186 -12.65 -13.51 -18.15
CA ASP A 186 -13.77 -12.57 -18.06
C ASP A 186 -13.23 -11.17 -17.70
N GLU A 187 -13.48 -10.67 -16.50
CA GLU A 187 -13.05 -9.33 -16.07
C GLU A 187 -12.49 -9.27 -14.66
N HIS A 188 -11.73 -8.19 -14.42
CA HIS A 188 -11.30 -7.77 -13.09
C HIS A 188 -12.34 -6.84 -12.46
N LEU A 189 -12.83 -7.22 -11.28
CA LEU A 189 -13.78 -6.45 -10.50
C LEU A 189 -13.13 -6.02 -9.18
N GLN A 190 -12.82 -4.73 -9.08
CA GLN A 190 -12.47 -4.12 -7.80
C GLN A 190 -13.73 -3.62 -7.11
N CYS A 191 -13.97 -4.00 -5.86
CA CYS A 191 -14.93 -3.27 -5.04
C CYS A 191 -14.47 -1.83 -4.90
N ARG A 192 -15.43 -0.91 -4.78
CA ARG A 192 -15.16 0.46 -4.39
C ARG A 192 -14.34 0.47 -3.08
N PRO A 193 -13.13 1.04 -3.07
CA PRO A 193 -12.36 1.13 -1.84
C PRO A 193 -13.04 2.10 -0.87
N PHE A 194 -12.98 1.79 0.42
CA PHE A 194 -13.52 2.65 1.46
C PHE A 194 -12.51 2.84 2.59
N ALA A 195 -12.66 3.96 3.31
CA ALA A 195 -11.86 4.21 4.50
C ALA A 195 -12.71 4.71 5.68
N ILE A 196 -12.36 4.24 6.88
CA ILE A 196 -12.99 4.63 8.13
C ILE A 196 -11.94 5.02 9.17
N ALA A 197 -12.24 6.04 9.98
CA ALA A 197 -11.36 6.44 11.07
C ALA A 197 -11.58 5.58 12.31
N GLY A 198 -10.53 5.35 13.11
CA GLY A 198 -10.63 4.63 14.37
C GLY A 198 -11.51 5.34 15.41
N THR A 199 -11.69 6.65 15.29
CA THR A 199 -12.64 7.43 16.10
C THR A 199 -14.09 6.99 15.94
N THR A 200 -14.45 6.33 14.82
CA THR A 200 -15.77 5.72 14.62
C THR A 200 -16.06 4.59 15.61
N GLY A 201 -15.02 3.98 16.18
CA GLY A 201 -15.12 2.80 17.05
C GLY A 201 -15.35 1.49 16.29
N LEU A 202 -15.25 1.49 14.96
CA LEU A 202 -15.41 0.30 14.11
C LEU A 202 -14.13 -0.54 13.98
N LEU A 203 -13.00 -0.05 14.49
CA LEU A 203 -11.73 -0.79 14.48
C LEU A 203 -11.53 -1.47 15.83
N ASN A 204 -11.17 -2.75 15.80
CA ASN A 204 -10.82 -3.51 17.00
C ASN A 204 -9.70 -4.50 16.70
N PHE A 205 -8.91 -4.81 17.72
CA PHE A 205 -7.79 -5.74 17.60
C PHE A 205 -7.52 -6.50 18.90
N SER A 206 -7.23 -7.78 18.77
CA SER A 206 -6.62 -8.63 19.80
C SER A 206 -5.47 -9.40 19.16
N ASN A 207 -4.38 -9.63 19.88
CA ASN A 207 -3.25 -10.41 19.36
C ASN A 207 -3.25 -11.87 19.85
N ASN A 208 -4.14 -12.22 20.81
CA ASN A 208 -4.20 -13.56 21.36
C ASN A 208 -5.65 -13.97 21.75
N PRO A 209 -6.35 -14.80 20.95
CA PRO A 209 -5.99 -15.14 19.57
C PRO A 209 -5.96 -13.87 18.69
N PHE A 210 -5.22 -13.92 17.59
CA PHE A 210 -5.16 -12.82 16.63
C PHE A 210 -6.57 -12.52 16.07
N GLN A 211 -7.04 -11.28 16.18
CA GLN A 211 -8.26 -10.79 15.59
C GLN A 211 -8.05 -9.34 15.17
N TYR A 212 -8.25 -9.02 13.89
CA TYR A 212 -8.26 -7.66 13.38
C TYR A 212 -9.59 -7.39 12.68
N VAL A 213 -10.38 -6.46 13.22
CA VAL A 213 -11.75 -6.20 12.78
C VAL A 213 -11.89 -4.74 12.35
N ALA A 214 -12.55 -4.54 11.20
CA ALA A 214 -12.96 -3.25 10.68
C ALA A 214 -14.43 -3.31 10.23
N GLY A 215 -15.32 -2.94 11.15
CA GLY A 215 -16.75 -3.17 11.03
C GLY A 215 -17.06 -4.67 11.00
N ASN A 216 -17.56 -5.18 9.88
CA ASN A 216 -17.84 -6.60 9.68
C ASN A 216 -16.71 -7.34 8.95
N ASN A 217 -15.76 -6.61 8.35
CA ASN A 217 -14.56 -7.18 7.75
C ASN A 217 -13.60 -7.62 8.85
N ARG A 218 -13.00 -8.80 8.71
CA ARG A 218 -12.17 -9.37 9.77
C ARG A 218 -11.12 -10.35 9.27
N ILE A 219 -10.01 -10.38 10.00
CA ILE A 219 -8.99 -11.41 9.94
C ILE A 219 -8.94 -12.05 11.34
N MET A 220 -9.11 -13.36 11.45
CA MET A 220 -9.17 -14.07 12.74
C MET A 220 -8.34 -15.35 12.70
N SER A 221 -7.43 -15.51 13.66
CA SER A 221 -6.80 -16.80 13.95
C SER A 221 -7.73 -17.64 14.82
N GLU A 222 -7.72 -18.95 14.59
CA GLU A 222 -8.41 -19.93 15.44
C GLU A 222 -7.58 -20.34 16.67
N LYS A 223 -6.32 -19.91 16.76
CA LYS A 223 -5.36 -20.31 17.79
C LYS A 223 -4.79 -19.14 18.57
N GLU A 224 -4.44 -19.43 19.81
CA GLU A 224 -3.62 -18.56 20.66
C GLU A 224 -2.15 -18.64 20.22
N GLU A 225 -1.43 -17.51 20.28
CA GLU A 225 0.01 -17.36 19.95
C GLU A 225 0.44 -17.78 18.51
N GLU A 226 -0.44 -18.36 17.71
CA GLU A 226 -0.21 -18.74 16.30
C GLU A 226 -1.13 -17.93 15.37
N LEU A 227 -0.63 -17.59 14.17
CA LEU A 227 -1.45 -16.90 13.16
C LEU A 227 -2.38 -17.85 12.39
N PHE A 228 -1.93 -19.08 12.12
CA PHE A 228 -2.68 -20.05 11.31
C PHE A 228 -3.17 -21.24 12.16
N PRO A 229 -4.35 -21.83 11.87
CA PRO A 229 -5.30 -21.48 10.81
C PRO A 229 -5.93 -20.10 10.98
N LEU A 230 -6.13 -19.43 9.84
CA LEU A 230 -6.57 -18.04 9.75
C LEU A 230 -7.80 -17.94 8.85
N ARG A 231 -8.80 -17.15 9.25
CA ARG A 231 -9.99 -16.86 8.44
C ARG A 231 -10.07 -15.38 8.09
N VAL A 232 -10.25 -15.06 6.82
CA VAL A 232 -10.36 -13.70 6.27
C VAL A 232 -11.74 -13.52 5.65
N GLN A 233 -12.47 -12.49 6.11
CA GLN A 233 -13.80 -12.15 5.63
C GLN A 233 -13.86 -10.68 5.24
N ALA A 234 -14.30 -10.41 4.01
CA ALA A 234 -14.46 -9.07 3.48
C ALA A 234 -15.65 -9.00 2.52
N TRP A 235 -16.27 -7.83 2.43
CA TRP A 235 -17.37 -7.57 1.49
C TRP A 235 -17.25 -6.16 0.91
N GLY A 236 -17.71 -6.01 -0.32
CA GLY A 236 -17.81 -4.73 -0.99
C GLY A 236 -18.71 -4.78 -2.22
N VAL A 237 -18.80 -3.64 -2.90
CA VAL A 237 -19.61 -3.47 -4.11
C VAL A 237 -18.75 -2.82 -5.17
N ASN A 238 -18.71 -3.40 -6.37
CA ASN A 238 -18.22 -2.72 -7.57
C ASN A 238 -19.39 -1.93 -8.19
N GLN A 239 -19.18 -0.65 -8.46
CA GLN A 239 -20.19 0.25 -9.04
C GLN A 239 -19.66 0.91 -10.33
N GLY A 240 -18.70 0.25 -10.98
CA GLY A 240 -18.04 0.74 -12.19
C GLY A 240 -18.75 0.33 -13.48
N GLY A 241 -19.70 -0.60 -13.41
CA GLY A 241 -20.47 -1.12 -14.53
C GLY A 241 -21.86 -0.52 -14.64
N GLU A 242 -22.71 -1.13 -15.48
CA GLU A 242 -24.12 -0.75 -15.61
C GLU A 242 -24.95 -1.11 -14.37
N GLU A 243 -24.55 -2.17 -13.66
CA GLU A 243 -25.18 -2.67 -12.45
C GLU A 243 -24.15 -2.82 -11.32
N ASP A 244 -24.61 -2.68 -10.08
CA ASP A 244 -23.80 -2.93 -8.90
C ASP A 244 -23.49 -4.44 -8.79
N VAL A 245 -22.23 -4.79 -8.62
CA VAL A 245 -21.81 -6.19 -8.36
C VAL A 245 -21.33 -6.32 -6.92
N GLU A 246 -22.04 -7.10 -6.11
CA GLU A 246 -21.62 -7.43 -4.74
C GLU A 246 -20.57 -8.55 -4.73
N ILE A 247 -19.54 -8.38 -3.91
CA ILE A 247 -18.47 -9.36 -3.72
C ILE A 247 -18.31 -9.62 -2.23
N GLU A 248 -18.38 -10.88 -1.83
CA GLU A 248 -18.08 -11.35 -0.47
C GLU A 248 -17.02 -12.45 -0.56
N VAL A 249 -16.03 -12.41 0.32
CA VAL A 249 -15.07 -13.51 0.48
C VAL A 249 -15.11 -14.02 1.91
N ASP A 250 -15.02 -15.33 2.04
CA ASP A 250 -14.84 -16.03 3.30
C ASP A 250 -13.80 -17.11 3.10
N LEU A 251 -12.54 -16.79 3.41
CA LEU A 251 -11.38 -17.59 3.06
C LEU A 251 -10.73 -18.12 4.33
N GLY A 252 -10.64 -19.43 4.47
CA GLY A 252 -9.81 -20.07 5.48
C GLY A 252 -8.43 -20.42 4.91
N PHE A 253 -7.38 -20.21 5.68
CA PHE A 253 -6.00 -20.45 5.30
C PHE A 253 -5.27 -21.27 6.35
N THR A 254 -4.46 -22.21 5.87
CA THR A 254 -3.43 -22.88 6.67
C THR A 254 -2.07 -22.67 6.04
N SER A 255 -1.08 -22.42 6.89
CA SER A 255 0.34 -22.45 6.53
C SER A 255 1.00 -23.67 7.14
N ASN A 256 1.86 -24.33 6.37
CA ASN A 256 2.73 -25.42 6.84
C ASN A 256 4.21 -24.99 6.86
N LYS A 257 4.47 -23.68 6.78
CA LYS A 257 5.80 -23.08 6.66
C LYS A 257 5.97 -21.95 7.66
N ASP A 258 7.22 -21.74 8.08
CA ASP A 258 7.62 -20.53 8.77
C ASP A 258 7.49 -19.31 7.85
N PHE A 259 7.41 -18.13 8.46
CA PHE A 259 7.33 -16.87 7.72
C PHE A 259 8.63 -16.58 6.95
N LEU A 260 8.48 -16.12 5.70
CA LEU A 260 9.58 -15.56 4.92
C LEU A 260 9.86 -14.13 5.41
N LEU A 261 11.04 -13.89 5.96
CA LEU A 261 11.50 -12.54 6.25
C LEU A 261 12.02 -11.90 4.94
N GLN A 262 11.31 -10.89 4.46
CA GLN A 262 11.58 -10.25 3.17
C GLN A 262 12.82 -9.36 3.21
N GLY A 263 13.45 -9.13 2.05
CA GLY A 263 14.66 -8.30 1.97
C GLY A 263 15.77 -8.80 2.89
N ASN A 264 16.42 -7.91 3.65
CA ASN A 264 17.44 -8.33 4.61
C ASN A 264 16.79 -8.68 5.96
N LYS A 265 16.43 -9.96 6.17
CA LYS A 265 15.84 -10.47 7.42
C LYS A 265 14.62 -9.66 7.88
N GLY A 266 13.86 -9.11 6.95
CA GLY A 266 12.67 -8.30 7.19
C GLY A 266 12.83 -6.82 6.85
N CYS A 267 14.04 -6.32 6.62
CA CYS A 267 14.30 -4.91 6.31
C CYS A 267 14.20 -4.58 4.82
N LEU A 268 13.42 -3.55 4.47
CA LEU A 268 13.29 -3.06 3.08
C LEU A 268 13.12 -1.52 2.92
N PRO A 269 14.22 -0.75 2.99
CA PRO A 269 15.39 -1.00 3.81
C PRO A 269 15.12 -0.60 5.28
N CYS A 270 16.01 -0.98 6.19
CA CYS A 270 16.08 -0.35 7.52
C CYS A 270 17.19 0.70 7.51
N CYS A 271 16.87 1.95 7.18
CA CYS A 271 17.89 2.98 7.00
C CYS A 271 17.46 4.30 7.64
N CYS A 272 18.20 4.72 8.68
CA CYS A 272 18.03 6.04 9.28
C CYS A 272 16.57 6.35 9.68
N GLY A 273 15.92 5.42 10.38
CA GLY A 273 14.53 5.55 10.84
C GLY A 273 13.47 5.46 9.73
N MET A 274 13.87 5.16 8.50
CA MET A 274 13.02 5.09 7.30
C MET A 274 13.03 3.69 6.68
N GLY A 275 12.03 3.45 5.84
CA GLY A 275 11.78 2.19 5.13
C GLY A 275 10.79 1.30 5.89
N THR A 276 10.91 -0.02 5.77
CA THR A 276 9.92 -0.97 6.32
C THR A 276 10.50 -2.20 6.97
N LEU A 277 9.68 -2.78 7.84
CA LEU A 277 9.76 -4.17 8.28
C LEU A 277 8.69 -4.98 7.56
N TYR A 278 9.04 -6.18 7.10
CA TYR A 278 8.23 -6.95 6.16
C TYR A 278 8.48 -8.45 6.29
N TYR A 279 7.41 -9.23 6.43
CA TYR A 279 7.45 -10.69 6.25
C TYR A 279 6.22 -11.18 5.48
N SER A 280 6.31 -12.43 5.02
CA SER A 280 5.25 -13.09 4.27
C SER A 280 4.96 -14.48 4.80
N ALA A 281 3.70 -14.90 4.75
CA ALA A 281 3.36 -16.33 4.77
C ALA A 281 3.08 -16.77 3.33
N THR A 282 3.89 -17.71 2.85
CA THR A 282 3.94 -18.13 1.46
C THR A 282 3.26 -19.50 1.30
N ASN A 283 2.87 -19.86 0.08
CA ASN A 283 2.21 -21.14 -0.24
C ASN A 283 0.98 -21.47 0.64
N LEU A 284 0.21 -20.47 1.06
CA LEU A 284 -0.98 -20.66 1.91
C LEU A 284 -1.98 -21.55 1.20
N SER A 285 -2.44 -22.59 1.91
CA SER A 285 -3.42 -23.52 1.40
C SER A 285 -4.82 -23.12 1.85
N LEU A 286 -5.77 -23.21 0.94
CA LEU A 286 -7.16 -22.87 1.20
C LEU A 286 -7.85 -23.97 1.99
N GLU A 287 -8.46 -23.62 3.11
CA GLU A 287 -9.21 -24.56 3.96
C GLU A 287 -10.56 -24.94 3.34
N PRO A 288 -11.05 -26.17 3.58
CA PRO A 288 -12.39 -26.58 3.18
C PRO A 288 -13.48 -25.63 3.70
N GLY A 289 -14.47 -25.34 2.84
CA GLY A 289 -15.56 -24.41 3.17
C GLY A 289 -15.26 -22.95 2.88
N SER A 290 -14.10 -22.64 2.28
CA SER A 290 -13.81 -21.31 1.75
C SER A 290 -14.73 -20.96 0.57
N LEU A 291 -15.26 -19.74 0.57
CA LEU A 291 -16.35 -19.31 -0.30
C LEU A 291 -16.03 -17.94 -0.92
N LEU A 292 -16.43 -17.79 -2.17
CA LEU A 292 -16.59 -16.50 -2.85
C LEU A 292 -18.07 -16.34 -3.15
N LYS A 293 -18.68 -15.21 -2.79
CA LYS A 293 -19.98 -14.83 -3.34
C LYS A 293 -19.76 -13.71 -4.34
N LEU A 294 -20.21 -13.92 -5.56
CA LEU A 294 -20.07 -12.96 -6.64
C LEU A 294 -21.45 -12.76 -7.27
N ASP A 295 -22.01 -11.56 -7.11
CA ASP A 295 -23.34 -11.21 -7.61
C ASP A 295 -24.45 -12.21 -7.23
N GLY A 296 -24.49 -12.59 -5.94
CA GLY A 296 -25.44 -13.56 -5.42
C GLY A 296 -25.15 -15.03 -5.78
N GLU A 297 -24.20 -15.32 -6.68
CA GLU A 297 -23.69 -16.68 -6.90
C GLU A 297 -22.76 -17.08 -5.75
N GLU A 298 -23.12 -18.12 -5.00
CA GLU A 298 -22.24 -18.72 -4.00
C GLU A 298 -21.31 -19.75 -4.67
N ILE A 299 -20.01 -19.49 -4.62
CA ILE A 299 -18.95 -20.23 -5.29
C ILE A 299 -18.07 -20.90 -4.24
N LEU A 300 -18.23 -22.22 -4.08
CA LEU A 300 -17.37 -23.02 -3.21
C LEU A 300 -15.99 -23.19 -3.86
N LEU A 301 -14.96 -22.71 -3.15
CA LEU A 301 -13.57 -22.82 -3.56
C LEU A 301 -12.98 -24.15 -3.06
N THR A 302 -12.32 -24.89 -3.94
CA THR A 302 -11.84 -26.25 -3.63
C THR A 302 -10.33 -26.40 -3.71
N GLN A 303 -9.66 -25.45 -4.37
CA GLN A 303 -8.22 -25.43 -4.55
C GLN A 303 -7.76 -23.98 -4.60
N GLY A 304 -6.58 -23.69 -4.08
CA GLY A 304 -5.95 -22.39 -4.25
C GLY A 304 -4.64 -22.28 -3.50
N LYS A 305 -3.80 -21.37 -3.99
CA LYS A 305 -2.55 -20.96 -3.33
C LYS A 305 -2.58 -19.46 -3.14
N PHE A 306 -2.36 -19.04 -1.90
CA PHE A 306 -2.38 -17.65 -1.48
C PHE A 306 -1.03 -17.26 -0.87
N TRP A 307 -0.84 -15.96 -0.84
CA TRP A 307 0.31 -15.28 -0.30
C TRP A 307 -0.22 -14.22 0.66
N PHE A 308 0.33 -14.19 1.85
CA PHE A 308 0.05 -13.17 2.85
C PHE A 308 1.28 -12.31 3.06
N ASP A 309 1.12 -11.00 3.00
CA ASP A 309 2.12 -10.03 3.39
C ASP A 309 1.69 -9.21 4.59
N HIS A 310 2.62 -9.02 5.50
CA HIS A 310 2.53 -7.99 6.52
C HIS A 310 3.75 -7.08 6.47
N GLN A 311 3.51 -5.81 6.14
CA GLN A 311 4.55 -4.80 6.02
C GLN A 311 4.10 -3.50 6.66
N TRP A 312 5.04 -2.81 7.31
CA TRP A 312 4.80 -1.52 7.94
C TRP A 312 6.05 -0.67 7.95
N GLY A 313 5.86 0.65 7.98
CA GLY A 313 6.96 1.57 8.20
C GLY A 313 6.66 3.02 7.85
N ASN A 314 7.70 3.73 7.39
CA ASN A 314 7.67 5.18 7.22
C ASN A 314 8.22 5.60 5.86
N GLY A 315 7.61 6.63 5.27
CA GLY A 315 8.12 7.31 4.08
C GLY A 315 8.00 6.54 2.77
N ILE A 316 7.12 5.54 2.71
CA ILE A 316 6.65 4.95 1.45
C ILE A 316 5.57 5.85 0.85
N GLU A 317 4.60 6.20 1.69
CA GLU A 317 3.37 6.85 1.28
C GLU A 317 2.88 7.83 2.36
N PRO A 318 3.01 9.15 2.15
CA PRO A 318 3.85 9.82 1.13
C PRO A 318 5.34 9.54 1.32
N LEU A 319 6.16 9.85 0.31
CA LEU A 319 7.62 9.71 0.40
C LEU A 319 8.18 10.54 1.57
N GLY A 320 9.10 9.94 2.33
CA GLY A 320 9.69 10.55 3.51
C GLY A 320 11.18 10.87 3.36
N ASN A 321 11.70 11.73 4.23
CA ASN A 321 13.12 12.08 4.30
C ASN A 321 13.85 11.26 5.37
N SER A 322 15.14 10.99 5.14
CA SER A 322 16.00 10.29 6.10
C SER A 322 16.04 11.01 7.46
N ARG A 323 16.02 10.27 8.58
CA ARG A 323 16.26 10.86 9.92
C ARG A 323 17.72 11.24 10.16
N CYS A 324 18.65 10.67 9.39
CA CYS A 324 20.06 11.00 9.50
C CYS A 324 20.37 12.35 8.85
N LYS A 325 20.75 13.33 9.68
CA LYS A 325 21.19 14.66 9.23
C LYS A 325 22.27 14.62 8.14
N VAL A 326 23.21 13.69 8.25
CA VAL A 326 24.31 13.55 7.27
C VAL A 326 23.82 13.07 5.90
N VAL A 327 22.83 12.18 5.87
CA VAL A 327 22.21 11.69 4.63
C VAL A 327 21.41 12.83 3.99
N ARG A 328 20.62 13.58 4.78
CA ARG A 328 19.93 14.77 4.26
C ARG A 328 20.89 15.82 3.69
N ALA A 329 22.01 16.07 4.38
CA ALA A 329 23.04 17.00 3.92
C ALA A 329 23.69 16.56 2.59
N ALA A 330 23.88 15.26 2.38
CA ALA A 330 24.35 14.72 1.11
C ALA A 330 23.27 14.83 0.02
N ASN A 331 22.02 14.49 0.33
CA ASN A 331 20.90 14.49 -0.62
C ASN A 331 20.60 15.87 -1.21
N VAL A 332 20.85 16.97 -0.48
CA VAL A 332 20.69 18.32 -1.06
C VAL A 332 21.75 18.67 -2.11
N LEU A 333 22.84 17.89 -2.20
CA LEU A 333 23.93 18.06 -3.15
C LEU A 333 23.82 17.15 -4.37
N THR A 334 23.14 16.01 -4.25
CA THR A 334 22.98 15.01 -5.31
C THR A 334 21.72 15.27 -6.15
N LYS A 335 21.52 14.47 -7.20
CA LYS A 335 20.32 14.55 -8.05
C LYS A 335 19.08 14.14 -7.25
N THR A 336 17.92 14.57 -7.74
CA THR A 336 16.60 14.26 -7.16
C THR A 336 16.39 12.76 -6.99
N SER A 337 15.71 12.38 -5.91
CA SER A 337 15.24 11.01 -5.66
C SER A 337 14.54 10.41 -6.90
N PRO A 338 14.63 9.08 -7.09
CA PRO A 338 13.90 8.42 -8.16
C PRO A 338 12.39 8.68 -8.04
N PRO A 339 11.65 8.55 -9.15
CA PRO A 339 10.19 8.61 -9.12
C PRO A 339 9.62 7.61 -8.11
N ARG A 340 8.48 7.96 -7.52
CA ARG A 340 7.75 7.09 -6.58
C ARG A 340 7.17 5.89 -7.33
N GLY A 341 7.15 4.73 -6.69
CA GLY A 341 6.48 3.52 -7.18
C GLY A 341 7.38 2.31 -7.28
N TRP A 342 6.76 1.17 -7.57
CA TRP A 342 7.38 -0.12 -7.74
C TRP A 342 6.47 -1.06 -8.53
N ASP A 343 7.08 -2.10 -9.06
CA ASP A 343 6.42 -3.33 -9.48
C ASP A 343 6.79 -4.45 -8.48
N TRP A 344 5.80 -5.17 -7.98
CA TRP A 344 5.97 -6.31 -7.05
C TRP A 344 5.33 -7.57 -7.65
N PHE A 345 5.95 -8.72 -7.38
CA PHE A 345 5.46 -10.00 -7.89
C PHE A 345 5.64 -11.09 -6.86
N MET A 346 4.67 -11.99 -6.82
CA MET A 346 4.84 -13.31 -6.24
C MET A 346 4.59 -14.39 -7.28
N ALA A 347 5.30 -15.50 -7.16
CA ALA A 347 5.24 -16.64 -8.05
C ALA A 347 5.17 -17.94 -7.26
N HIS A 348 4.16 -18.77 -7.55
CA HIS A 348 4.09 -20.16 -7.14
C HIS A 348 4.30 -21.04 -8.39
N PHE A 349 5.43 -21.75 -8.42
CA PHE A 349 5.79 -22.67 -9.51
C PHE A 349 5.33 -24.10 -9.22
N GLU A 350 5.31 -24.93 -10.24
CA GLU A 350 5.18 -26.39 -10.07
C GLU A 350 6.32 -26.94 -9.19
N GLY A 351 5.95 -27.83 -8.26
CA GLY A 351 6.88 -28.52 -7.36
C GLY A 351 7.23 -27.75 -6.08
N ASP A 352 6.30 -26.97 -5.53
CA ASP A 352 6.46 -26.22 -4.26
C ASP A 352 7.68 -25.26 -4.25
N ARG A 353 7.96 -24.63 -5.39
CA ARG A 353 8.99 -23.61 -5.56
C ARG A 353 8.35 -22.24 -5.71
N GLU A 354 8.97 -21.21 -5.17
CA GLU A 354 8.36 -19.88 -5.08
C GLU A 354 9.36 -18.75 -5.34
N MET A 355 8.88 -17.59 -5.79
CA MET A 355 9.67 -16.37 -5.85
C MET A 355 8.85 -15.18 -5.36
N THR A 356 9.52 -14.26 -4.67
CA THR A 356 9.06 -12.89 -4.39
C THR A 356 10.03 -11.95 -5.11
N LEU A 357 9.51 -11.01 -5.90
CA LEU A 357 10.30 -10.12 -6.74
C LEU A 357 9.82 -8.69 -6.59
N TYR A 358 10.72 -7.73 -6.67
CA TYR A 358 10.39 -6.31 -6.68
C TYR A 358 11.32 -5.52 -7.60
N ALA A 359 10.77 -4.48 -8.22
CA ALA A 359 11.47 -3.56 -9.09
C ALA A 359 11.00 -2.11 -8.80
N PRO A 360 11.78 -1.30 -8.07
CA PRO A 360 11.40 0.08 -7.78
C PRO A 360 11.51 0.96 -9.04
N HIS A 361 10.68 2.00 -9.11
CA HIS A 361 10.73 2.96 -10.22
C HIS A 361 12.09 3.67 -10.33
N THR A 362 12.53 3.94 -11.56
CA THR A 362 13.85 4.51 -11.85
C THR A 362 13.76 5.83 -12.62
N HIS A 363 14.81 6.64 -12.58
CA HIS A 363 14.80 7.91 -13.32
C HIS A 363 14.90 7.69 -14.83
N GLU A 364 15.56 6.62 -15.24
CA GLU A 364 15.73 6.16 -16.61
C GLU A 364 14.38 5.85 -17.25
N ASN A 365 13.45 5.26 -16.49
CA ASN A 365 12.13 4.85 -16.96
C ASN A 365 11.03 5.89 -16.70
N ARG A 366 11.38 7.13 -16.32
CA ARG A 366 10.40 8.18 -16.00
C ARG A 366 9.39 8.50 -17.11
N GLY A 367 9.71 8.18 -18.36
CA GLY A 367 8.81 8.40 -19.51
C GLY A 367 7.66 7.39 -19.62
N TYR A 368 7.76 6.26 -18.92
CA TYR A 368 6.72 5.25 -18.86
C TYR A 368 5.66 5.57 -17.80
N TYR A 369 6.08 6.20 -16.70
CA TYR A 369 5.17 6.61 -15.63
C TYR A 369 4.33 7.82 -16.06
N GLN A 370 3.06 7.81 -15.66
CA GLN A 370 2.04 8.82 -15.97
C GLN A 370 1.76 8.98 -17.46
N SER A 371 2.09 7.95 -18.26
CA SER A 371 1.84 7.95 -19.70
C SER A 371 0.35 7.73 -19.98
N THR A 372 -0.27 8.72 -20.64
CA THR A 372 -1.67 8.69 -21.11
C THR A 372 -1.77 8.80 -22.64
N SER A 373 -0.65 8.56 -23.32
CA SER A 373 -0.52 8.67 -24.78
C SER A 373 -1.54 7.82 -25.55
N SER A 374 -1.76 8.14 -26.83
CA SER A 374 -2.73 7.43 -27.67
C SER A 374 -2.28 5.99 -27.97
N GLU A 375 -0.99 5.81 -28.24
CA GLU A 375 -0.36 4.51 -28.51
C GLU A 375 0.22 3.91 -27.24
N PRO A 376 0.31 2.56 -27.12
CA PRO A 376 1.01 1.93 -26.02
C PRO A 376 2.50 2.32 -26.00
N PRO A 377 3.13 2.44 -24.81
CA PRO A 377 4.57 2.62 -24.71
C PRO A 377 5.36 1.47 -25.36
N GLU A 378 6.62 1.74 -25.69
CA GLU A 378 7.57 0.71 -26.12
C GLU A 378 7.99 -0.21 -24.95
N ASN A 379 8.91 -1.14 -25.21
CA ASN A 379 9.42 -2.04 -24.19
C ASN A 379 10.20 -1.27 -23.12
N MET A 380 9.80 -1.44 -21.87
CA MET A 380 10.52 -0.92 -20.70
C MET A 380 11.35 -2.03 -20.07
N THR A 381 12.61 -1.73 -19.74
CA THR A 381 13.49 -2.67 -19.06
C THR A 381 13.98 -2.08 -17.74
N MET A 382 14.06 -2.90 -16.70
CA MET A 382 14.62 -2.51 -15.41
C MET A 382 15.27 -3.67 -14.66
N ALA A 383 16.05 -3.35 -13.64
CA ALA A 383 16.58 -4.36 -12.73
C ALA A 383 15.46 -4.88 -11.82
N VAL A 384 15.45 -6.19 -11.59
CA VAL A 384 14.56 -6.86 -10.63
C VAL A 384 15.39 -7.63 -9.61
N LYS A 385 14.94 -7.63 -8.37
CA LYS A 385 15.57 -8.34 -7.25
C LYS A 385 14.52 -9.10 -6.47
N GLY A 386 14.93 -10.11 -5.72
CA GLY A 386 14.01 -10.88 -4.93
C GLY A 386 14.66 -12.06 -4.25
N GLN A 387 13.81 -12.99 -3.80
CA GLN A 387 14.21 -14.22 -3.13
C GLN A 387 13.53 -15.41 -3.81
N PHE A 388 14.28 -16.48 -3.98
CA PHE A 388 13.80 -17.79 -4.44
C PHE A 388 13.70 -18.72 -3.23
N ILE A 389 12.59 -19.45 -3.14
CA ILE A 389 12.36 -20.50 -2.15
C ILE A 389 12.26 -21.83 -2.90
N ASP A 390 13.14 -22.77 -2.58
CA ASP A 390 13.11 -24.10 -3.18
C ASP A 390 12.13 -25.06 -2.47
N ALA A 391 12.00 -26.27 -3.01
CA ALA A 391 11.09 -27.27 -2.46
C ALA A 391 11.48 -27.77 -1.05
N ASN A 392 12.73 -27.56 -0.63
CA ASN A 392 13.22 -27.87 0.72
C ASN A 392 13.11 -26.67 1.66
N LEU A 393 12.53 -25.56 1.21
CA LEU A 393 12.40 -24.29 1.91
C LEU A 393 13.72 -23.52 2.07
N ASP A 394 14.75 -23.87 1.31
CA ASP A 394 15.99 -23.10 1.28
C ASP A 394 15.77 -21.80 0.51
N ILE A 395 16.25 -20.69 1.09
CA ILE A 395 16.07 -19.34 0.56
C ILE A 395 17.38 -18.85 -0.06
N SER A 396 17.30 -18.28 -1.26
CA SER A 396 18.44 -17.63 -1.93
C SER A 396 18.03 -16.31 -2.59
N ASP A 397 18.92 -15.32 -2.52
CA ASP A 397 18.71 -14.05 -3.20
C ASP A 397 18.90 -14.21 -4.71
N ILE A 398 18.00 -13.59 -5.48
CA ILE A 398 18.01 -13.60 -6.94
C ILE A 398 17.96 -12.18 -7.50
N HIS A 399 18.61 -11.97 -8.63
CA HIS A 399 18.57 -10.69 -9.33
C HIS A 399 18.65 -10.89 -10.84
N GLY A 400 18.05 -9.97 -11.58
CA GLY A 400 17.94 -10.10 -13.02
C GLY A 400 17.41 -8.85 -13.67
N THR A 401 16.86 -9.06 -14.86
CA THR A 401 16.23 -8.04 -15.67
C THR A 401 14.74 -8.36 -15.81
N LEU A 402 13.91 -7.36 -15.57
CA LEU A 402 12.50 -7.36 -15.90
C LEU A 402 12.29 -6.55 -17.20
N THR A 403 11.54 -7.10 -18.14
CA THR A 403 11.06 -6.39 -19.33
C THR A 403 9.54 -6.36 -19.35
N VAL A 404 8.97 -5.17 -19.51
CA VAL A 404 7.54 -4.96 -19.81
C VAL A 404 7.44 -4.69 -21.31
N ASP A 405 6.77 -5.57 -22.04
CA ASP A 405 6.63 -5.53 -23.50
C ASP A 405 5.18 -5.45 -23.98
N LYS A 406 4.21 -5.49 -23.05
CA LYS A 406 2.81 -5.19 -23.30
C LYS A 406 2.24 -4.28 -22.23
N TRP A 407 1.29 -3.46 -22.67
CA TRP A 407 0.67 -2.42 -21.87
C TRP A 407 -0.84 -2.43 -22.08
N ILE A 408 -1.57 -2.12 -21.02
CA ILE A 408 -3.02 -1.96 -21.04
C ILE A 408 -3.42 -0.61 -20.47
N LYS A 409 -4.46 -0.01 -21.07
CA LYS A 409 -4.93 1.32 -20.67
C LYS A 409 -6.00 1.19 -19.59
N SER A 410 -5.83 1.91 -18.49
CA SER A 410 -6.81 1.98 -17.41
C SER A 410 -8.00 2.85 -17.82
N VAL A 411 -9.06 2.21 -18.28
CA VAL A 411 -10.28 2.85 -18.80
C VAL A 411 -11.51 2.65 -17.92
N LYS A 412 -11.34 1.99 -16.77
CA LYS A 412 -12.41 1.67 -15.82
C LYS A 412 -12.12 2.26 -14.44
N SER A 413 -13.18 2.47 -13.66
CA SER A 413 -13.12 2.80 -12.23
C SER A 413 -14.31 2.16 -11.52
N SER A 414 -14.12 1.68 -10.30
CA SER A 414 -15.17 1.07 -9.49
C SER A 414 -16.17 2.07 -8.92
N LEU A 415 -15.84 3.38 -8.95
CA LEU A 415 -16.71 4.48 -8.54
C LEU A 415 -16.22 5.80 -9.18
N PRO A 416 -16.53 6.04 -10.47
CA PRO A 416 -15.94 7.13 -11.26
C PRO A 416 -16.15 8.55 -10.71
N GLU A 417 -17.16 8.78 -9.87
CA GLU A 417 -17.45 10.08 -9.25
C GLU A 417 -16.42 10.51 -8.20
N HIS A 418 -15.73 9.56 -7.56
CA HIS A 418 -14.69 9.83 -6.57
C HIS A 418 -13.30 9.33 -6.97
N TYR A 419 -13.23 8.34 -7.86
CA TYR A 419 -11.97 7.80 -8.37
C TYR A 419 -11.96 7.92 -9.89
N PHE A 420 -11.35 8.98 -10.41
CA PHE A 420 -11.43 9.32 -11.83
C PHE A 420 -10.69 8.32 -12.71
N VAL A 421 -11.28 7.99 -13.87
CA VAL A 421 -10.61 7.20 -14.90
C VAL A 421 -9.38 7.94 -15.40
N THR A 422 -8.20 7.34 -15.22
CA THR A 422 -6.92 8.02 -15.45
C THR A 422 -6.44 7.94 -16.90
N ASN A 423 -6.91 6.95 -17.67
CA ASN A 423 -6.42 6.65 -19.02
C ASN A 423 -4.91 6.36 -19.06
N THR A 424 -4.34 5.90 -17.95
CA THR A 424 -2.91 5.60 -17.81
C THR A 424 -2.59 4.23 -18.39
N TRP A 425 -1.42 4.09 -19.02
CA TRP A 425 -0.85 2.78 -19.40
C TRP A 425 -0.22 2.07 -18.21
N TYR A 426 -0.62 0.83 -17.97
CA TYR A 426 -0.05 -0.07 -16.98
C TYR A 426 0.61 -1.27 -17.65
N PRO A 427 1.65 -1.87 -17.04
CA PRO A 427 2.22 -3.13 -17.48
C PRO A 427 1.14 -4.23 -17.54
N ASP A 428 1.16 -5.01 -18.62
CA ASP A 428 0.21 -6.11 -18.88
C ASP A 428 0.91 -7.41 -19.32
N HIS A 429 2.24 -7.42 -19.36
CA HIS A 429 3.06 -8.60 -19.53
C HIS A 429 4.47 -8.31 -19.03
N TRP A 430 5.06 -9.30 -18.35
CA TRP A 430 6.36 -9.18 -17.72
C TRP A 430 7.24 -10.37 -18.12
N GLU A 431 8.42 -10.11 -18.68
CA GLU A 431 9.45 -11.11 -18.97
C GLU A 431 10.60 -10.97 -17.98
N PHE A 432 10.92 -12.05 -17.28
CA PHE A 432 12.01 -12.14 -16.31
C PHE A 432 13.18 -12.90 -16.90
N LYS A 433 14.39 -12.34 -16.76
CA LYS A 433 15.66 -12.99 -17.10
C LYS A 433 16.64 -12.84 -15.96
N PHE A 434 16.93 -13.93 -15.27
CA PHE A 434 17.94 -14.02 -14.22
C PHE A 434 19.26 -14.48 -14.82
N GLN A 435 20.37 -13.96 -14.29
CA GLN A 435 21.71 -14.26 -14.79
C GLN A 435 22.15 -15.66 -14.34
N ASP A 436 23.05 -15.72 -13.34
CA ASP A 436 23.55 -16.98 -12.78
C ASP A 436 22.89 -17.32 -11.43
N THR A 437 21.95 -16.49 -10.95
CA THR A 437 21.20 -16.74 -9.71
C THR A 437 19.90 -17.49 -9.98
N GLY A 438 19.52 -18.37 -9.05
CA GLY A 438 18.30 -19.18 -9.16
C GLY A 438 18.46 -20.43 -10.05
N PRO A 439 17.46 -21.32 -10.02
CA PRO A 439 17.51 -22.59 -10.73
C PRO A 439 17.38 -22.40 -12.25
N GLU A 440 18.15 -23.16 -13.02
CA GLU A 440 18.30 -22.99 -14.47
C GLU A 440 16.95 -23.01 -15.22
N ASP A 441 16.02 -23.87 -14.80
CA ASP A 441 14.71 -24.03 -15.43
C ASP A 441 13.74 -22.86 -15.16
N LEU A 442 14.06 -21.98 -14.20
CA LEU A 442 13.26 -20.79 -13.86
C LEU A 442 14.03 -19.47 -14.08
N ARG A 443 15.20 -19.50 -14.73
CA ARG A 443 15.95 -18.27 -15.05
C ARG A 443 15.28 -17.40 -16.10
N HIS A 444 14.37 -17.97 -16.89
CA HIS A 444 13.61 -17.24 -17.90
C HIS A 444 12.16 -17.67 -17.87
N PHE A 445 11.27 -16.75 -17.50
CA PHE A 445 9.83 -16.96 -17.57
C PHE A 445 9.09 -15.65 -17.81
N THR A 446 7.80 -15.76 -18.12
CA THR A 446 6.88 -14.66 -18.34
C THR A 446 5.72 -14.72 -17.36
N MET A 447 5.15 -13.57 -17.02
CA MET A 447 3.88 -13.43 -16.33
C MET A 447 2.88 -12.74 -17.26
N THR A 448 1.68 -13.32 -17.39
CA THR A 448 0.57 -12.74 -18.16
C THR A 448 -0.69 -12.69 -17.28
N PRO A 449 -1.42 -11.57 -17.22
CA PRO A 449 -2.69 -11.49 -16.51
C PRO A 449 -3.67 -12.60 -16.89
N ILE A 450 -4.50 -13.00 -15.93
CA ILE A 450 -5.56 -14.00 -16.18
C ILE A 450 -6.80 -13.41 -16.86
N VAL A 451 -6.83 -12.09 -17.06
CA VAL A 451 -7.92 -11.35 -17.73
C VAL A 451 -7.32 -10.39 -18.76
N ASP A 452 -8.09 -10.09 -19.81
CA ASP A 452 -7.69 -9.16 -20.86
C ASP A 452 -8.21 -7.73 -20.63
N SER A 453 -8.98 -7.50 -19.55
CA SER A 453 -9.57 -6.20 -19.23
C SER A 453 -8.63 -5.22 -18.54
N GLY A 454 -7.41 -5.67 -18.20
CA GLY A 454 -6.55 -5.03 -17.22
C GLY A 454 -7.03 -5.28 -15.79
N GLN A 455 -6.16 -5.00 -14.82
CA GLN A 455 -6.39 -5.31 -13.40
C GLN A 455 -6.25 -4.07 -12.52
N THR A 456 -6.71 -2.91 -13.01
CA THR A 456 -6.54 -1.65 -12.29
C THR A 456 -7.59 -1.42 -11.22
N GLY A 457 -7.16 -0.87 -10.08
CA GLY A 457 -7.99 -0.45 -8.97
C GLY A 457 -7.48 0.83 -8.31
N PHE A 458 -8.19 1.30 -7.30
CA PHE A 458 -7.81 2.47 -6.50
C PHE A 458 -7.67 2.14 -5.02
N ASN A 459 -6.71 2.79 -4.37
CA ASN A 459 -6.70 2.96 -2.93
C ASN A 459 -7.80 3.95 -2.53
N ALA A 460 -8.31 3.89 -1.30
CA ALA A 460 -9.23 4.90 -0.78
C ALA A 460 -8.58 6.28 -0.66
N SER A 461 -7.25 6.36 -0.63
CA SER A 461 -6.51 7.63 -0.75
C SER A 461 -6.64 8.27 -2.15
N GLY A 462 -7.07 7.51 -3.18
CA GLY A 462 -7.20 7.96 -4.56
C GLY A 462 -6.05 7.59 -5.48
N VAL A 463 -5.01 6.92 -4.96
CA VAL A 463 -3.89 6.39 -5.76
C VAL A 463 -4.37 5.19 -6.57
N GLN A 464 -4.08 5.18 -7.87
CA GLN A 464 -4.40 4.04 -8.74
C GLN A 464 -3.24 3.04 -8.79
N TYR A 465 -3.59 1.76 -8.81
CA TYR A 465 -2.66 0.63 -8.97
C TYR A 465 -3.19 -0.35 -10.04
N SER A 466 -2.34 -1.26 -10.51
CA SER A 466 -2.74 -2.46 -11.25
C SER A 466 -2.30 -3.67 -10.45
N GLU A 467 -3.24 -4.55 -10.13
CA GLU A 467 -2.94 -5.70 -9.28
C GLU A 467 -3.90 -6.87 -9.50
N GLY A 468 -3.35 -8.04 -9.77
CA GLY A 468 -4.17 -9.24 -9.97
C GLY A 468 -3.40 -10.51 -10.31
N GLY A 469 -4.15 -11.58 -10.50
CA GLY A 469 -3.62 -12.90 -10.80
C GLY A 469 -2.93 -12.97 -12.16
N VAL A 470 -1.85 -13.73 -12.24
CA VAL A 470 -1.08 -13.97 -13.47
C VAL A 470 -0.78 -15.46 -13.68
N PHE A 471 -0.66 -15.88 -14.93
CA PHE A 471 -0.10 -17.16 -15.34
C PHE A 471 1.38 -17.05 -15.61
N LEU A 472 2.15 -18.07 -15.22
CA LEU A 472 3.58 -18.15 -15.49
C LEU A 472 3.86 -19.14 -16.60
N ARG A 473 4.70 -18.74 -17.56
CA ARG A 473 5.13 -19.60 -18.67
C ARG A 473 6.62 -19.46 -18.96
N ASN A 474 7.23 -20.56 -19.41
CA ASN A 474 8.57 -20.51 -19.96
C ASN A 474 8.55 -19.91 -21.39
N PRO A 475 9.71 -19.66 -22.02
CA PRO A 475 9.79 -19.08 -23.37
C PRO A 475 9.14 -19.94 -24.46
N ASP A 476 9.07 -21.25 -24.26
CA ASP A 476 8.39 -22.19 -25.17
C ASP A 476 6.86 -22.21 -24.99
N GLY A 477 6.33 -21.38 -24.07
CA GLY A 477 4.91 -21.32 -23.74
C GLY A 477 4.44 -22.43 -22.77
N LYS A 478 5.33 -23.28 -22.27
CA LYS A 478 5.01 -24.29 -21.26
C LYS A 478 4.57 -23.60 -19.97
N TYR A 479 3.46 -24.05 -19.40
CA TYR A 479 2.97 -23.58 -18.11
C TYR A 479 3.97 -23.93 -16.99
N LEU A 480 4.24 -22.96 -16.12
CA LEU A 480 5.13 -23.11 -14.98
C LEU A 480 4.44 -22.90 -13.63
N GLY A 481 3.30 -22.21 -13.59
CA GLY A 481 2.64 -21.87 -12.34
C GLY A 481 1.70 -20.66 -12.41
N LYS A 482 1.39 -20.09 -11.25
CA LYS A 482 0.57 -18.87 -11.09
C LYS A 482 1.22 -17.90 -10.12
N GLY A 483 0.81 -16.65 -10.20
CA GLY A 483 1.34 -15.60 -9.34
C GLY A 483 0.35 -14.45 -9.15
N PHE A 484 0.87 -13.38 -8.59
CA PHE A 484 0.25 -12.06 -8.60
C PHE A 484 1.29 -11.04 -9.06
N ALA A 485 0.82 -10.01 -9.76
CA ALA A 485 1.63 -8.87 -10.15
C ALA A 485 0.95 -7.59 -9.68
N GLU A 486 1.72 -6.71 -9.05
CA GLU A 486 1.31 -5.38 -8.60
C GLU A 486 2.21 -4.33 -9.29
N SER A 487 1.59 -3.26 -9.80
CA SER A 487 2.26 -2.09 -10.36
C SER A 487 1.63 -0.82 -9.79
N VAL A 488 2.39 -0.03 -9.02
CA VAL A 488 1.88 1.17 -8.34
C VAL A 488 2.55 2.46 -8.83
N TYR A 489 1.84 3.59 -8.72
CA TYR A 489 2.33 4.92 -9.14
C TYR A 489 2.63 5.08 -10.64
N TYR A 490 2.00 4.27 -11.49
CA TYR A 490 1.97 4.56 -12.93
C TYR A 490 1.02 5.72 -13.25
N ALA A 491 -0.08 5.91 -12.50
CA ALA A 491 -0.99 7.04 -12.73
C ALA A 491 -0.60 8.31 -11.96
N ASP A 492 -0.97 9.48 -12.49
CA ASP A 492 -0.96 10.72 -11.71
C ASP A 492 -2.08 10.69 -10.67
N ALA A 493 -1.72 10.56 -9.40
CA ALA A 493 -2.67 10.52 -8.29
C ALA A 493 -3.17 11.91 -7.86
N ILE A 494 -2.51 13.00 -8.27
CA ILE A 494 -2.85 14.37 -7.83
C ILE A 494 -4.31 14.77 -8.07
N PRO A 495 -4.93 14.51 -9.23
CA PRO A 495 -6.35 14.87 -9.44
C PRO A 495 -7.29 14.22 -8.41
N ASN A 496 -7.15 12.92 -8.15
CA ASN A 496 -7.96 12.22 -7.16
C ASN A 496 -7.66 12.71 -5.74
N LEU A 497 -6.38 12.88 -5.39
CA LEU A 497 -5.97 13.38 -4.09
C LEU A 497 -6.56 14.77 -3.80
N PHE A 498 -6.55 15.68 -4.78
CA PHE A 498 -7.18 16.99 -4.65
C PHE A 498 -8.69 16.89 -4.51
N HIS A 499 -9.35 16.08 -5.35
CA HIS A 499 -10.79 15.86 -5.26
C HIS A 499 -11.20 15.35 -3.87
N LEU A 500 -10.57 14.27 -3.39
CA LEU A 500 -10.86 13.66 -2.11
C LEU A 500 -10.49 14.55 -0.91
N ALA A 501 -9.46 15.40 -1.04
CA ALA A 501 -9.09 16.39 -0.03
C ALA A 501 -9.98 17.65 -0.04
N GLY A 502 -10.91 17.80 -0.99
CA GLY A 502 -11.72 19.02 -1.14
C GLY A 502 -10.91 20.24 -1.61
N ILE A 503 -9.83 20.00 -2.38
CA ILE A 503 -8.91 21.03 -2.89
C ILE A 503 -9.14 21.21 -4.39
N PRO A 504 -9.21 22.46 -4.91
CA PRO A 504 -9.38 22.68 -6.34
C PRO A 504 -8.11 22.31 -7.12
N ASP A 505 -8.29 21.52 -8.17
CA ASP A 505 -7.20 21.17 -9.09
C ASP A 505 -6.87 22.33 -10.03
N THR A 506 -5.86 23.11 -9.65
CA THR A 506 -5.37 24.26 -10.42
C THR A 506 -3.90 24.09 -10.73
N SER A 507 -3.43 24.68 -11.83
CA SER A 507 -2.00 24.69 -12.19
C SER A 507 -1.11 25.26 -11.08
N GLN A 508 -1.60 26.27 -10.35
CA GLN A 508 -0.91 26.83 -9.20
C GLN A 508 -0.80 25.82 -8.05
N MET A 509 -1.87 25.09 -7.74
CA MET A 509 -1.87 24.09 -6.66
C MET A 509 -1.00 22.89 -7.01
N ARG A 510 -1.09 22.39 -8.26
CA ARG A 510 -0.20 21.33 -8.78
C ARG A 510 1.27 21.69 -8.64
N LYS A 511 1.65 22.92 -9.03
CA LYS A 511 3.02 23.41 -8.90
C LYS A 511 3.52 23.45 -7.45
N LEU A 512 2.62 23.64 -6.48
CA LEU A 512 2.98 23.57 -5.06
C LEU A 512 3.25 22.13 -4.60
N MET A 513 2.64 21.13 -5.22
CA MET A 513 2.81 19.70 -4.90
C MET A 513 4.07 19.08 -5.53
N GLU A 514 4.66 19.74 -6.54
CA GLU A 514 5.97 19.35 -7.05
C GLU A 514 7.04 19.39 -5.95
N PRO A 515 7.95 18.40 -5.88
CA PRO A 515 9.06 18.42 -4.93
C PRO A 515 9.92 19.71 -5.08
N PRO A 516 10.07 20.53 -4.02
CA PRO A 516 10.84 21.76 -4.10
C PRO A 516 12.34 21.47 -4.29
N LYS A 517 12.98 22.24 -5.17
CA LYS A 517 14.44 22.16 -5.36
C LYS A 517 15.20 22.79 -4.18
N PRO A 518 16.35 22.22 -3.76
CA PRO A 518 17.21 22.87 -2.77
C PRO A 518 17.66 24.26 -3.23
N SER A 519 17.53 25.28 -2.36
CA SER A 519 18.02 26.64 -2.64
C SER A 519 19.55 26.70 -2.69
N ALA A 520 20.12 27.72 -3.32
CA ALA A 520 21.57 27.91 -3.37
C ALA A 520 22.19 27.97 -1.97
N LEU A 521 21.53 28.65 -1.02
CA LEU A 521 21.96 28.70 0.38
C LEU A 521 21.92 27.31 1.04
N LEU A 522 20.87 26.51 0.78
CA LEU A 522 20.77 25.16 1.32
C LEU A 522 21.86 24.24 0.77
N LYS A 523 22.16 24.35 -0.52
CA LYS A 523 23.28 23.64 -1.16
C LYS A 523 24.63 24.07 -0.57
N LEU A 524 24.86 25.37 -0.36
CA LEU A 524 26.08 25.86 0.29
C LEU A 524 26.22 25.32 1.71
N LYS A 525 25.14 25.33 2.50
CA LYS A 525 25.13 24.72 3.84
C LYS A 525 25.46 23.23 3.78
N GLY A 526 24.87 22.49 2.84
CA GLY A 526 25.16 21.08 2.61
C GLY A 526 26.63 20.85 2.27
N LEU A 527 27.18 21.65 1.35
CA LEU A 527 28.57 21.57 0.91
C LEU A 527 29.55 21.86 2.06
N LEU A 528 29.33 22.93 2.83
CA LEU A 528 30.16 23.25 3.99
C LEU A 528 30.07 22.17 5.07
N TYR A 529 28.88 21.61 5.30
CA TYR A 529 28.71 20.51 6.23
C TYR A 529 29.47 19.26 5.77
N MET A 530 29.38 18.92 4.48
CA MET A 530 30.07 17.77 3.89
C MET A 530 31.57 17.99 3.66
N ALA A 531 32.06 19.23 3.65
CA ALA A 531 33.49 19.53 3.57
C ALA A 531 34.26 19.09 4.82
N TRP A 532 33.58 18.89 5.95
CA TRP A 532 34.22 18.43 7.18
C TRP A 532 34.44 16.90 7.14
N PRO A 533 35.69 16.39 7.20
CA PRO A 533 35.97 14.95 7.03
C PRO A 533 35.23 13.99 7.98
N PRO A 534 34.94 14.32 9.25
CA PRO A 534 34.11 13.48 10.10
C PRO A 534 32.70 13.23 9.54
N ASN A 535 32.09 14.20 8.87
CA ASN A 535 30.77 14.04 8.26
C ASN A 535 30.83 13.12 7.05
N GLN A 536 31.89 13.17 6.25
CA GLN A 536 32.09 12.22 5.14
C GLN A 536 32.26 10.79 5.64
N ARG A 537 33.06 10.60 6.71
CA ARG A 537 33.21 9.28 7.35
C ARG A 537 31.88 8.77 7.92
N LYS A 538 31.10 9.66 8.56
CA LYS A 538 29.77 9.32 9.07
C LYS A 538 28.83 8.93 7.95
N LEU A 539 28.79 9.67 6.85
CA LEU A 539 27.97 9.34 5.68
C LEU A 539 28.33 7.95 5.15
N LYS A 540 29.62 7.70 4.91
CA LYS A 540 30.11 6.41 4.42
C LYS A 540 29.65 5.26 5.31
N LYS A 541 29.90 5.35 6.62
CA LYS A 541 29.49 4.32 7.60
C LYS A 541 27.97 4.12 7.61
N THR A 542 27.20 5.21 7.55
CA THR A 542 25.73 5.14 7.51
C THR A 542 25.24 4.46 6.24
N LEU A 543 25.78 4.81 5.08
CA LEU A 543 25.39 4.20 3.81
C LEU A 543 25.80 2.73 3.71
N GLU A 544 26.98 2.36 4.22
CA GLU A 544 27.42 0.96 4.34
C GLU A 544 26.43 0.15 5.18
N LYS A 545 26.02 0.66 6.36
CA LYS A 545 25.00 0.01 7.17
C LYS A 545 23.65 -0.08 6.44
N CYS A 546 23.22 0.99 5.76
CA CYS A 546 21.97 0.95 5.02
C CYS A 546 21.99 -0.06 3.86
N LEU A 547 23.13 -0.23 3.17
CA LEU A 547 23.31 -1.26 2.14
C LEU A 547 23.15 -2.66 2.72
N GLU A 548 23.80 -2.93 3.85
CA GLU A 548 23.66 -4.19 4.58
C GLU A 548 22.19 -4.47 4.92
N GLN A 549 21.40 -3.42 5.17
CA GLN A 549 19.99 -3.48 5.54
C GLN A 549 19.02 -3.27 4.35
N GLY A 550 19.45 -3.61 3.14
CA GLY A 550 18.58 -3.69 1.96
C GLY A 550 18.40 -2.40 1.16
N LEU A 551 19.17 -1.34 1.45
CA LEU A 551 19.16 -0.14 0.60
C LEU A 551 19.73 -0.51 -0.78
N PRO A 552 19.03 -0.24 -1.90
CA PRO A 552 19.57 -0.59 -3.21
C PRO A 552 20.86 0.21 -3.49
N ALA A 553 21.90 -0.48 -3.95
CA ALA A 553 23.22 0.13 -4.19
C ALA A 553 23.21 1.31 -5.17
N ASP A 554 22.22 1.39 -6.05
CA ASP A 554 22.04 2.49 -6.99
C ASP A 554 21.70 3.82 -6.30
N PHE A 555 21.26 3.80 -5.03
CA PHE A 555 21.02 5.00 -4.21
C PHE A 555 22.30 5.66 -3.66
N ILE A 556 23.48 5.07 -3.87
CA ILE A 556 24.77 5.56 -3.31
C ILE A 556 25.63 6.28 -4.36
N ARG A 557 25.23 6.27 -5.63
CA ARG A 557 26.00 6.85 -6.74
C ARG A 557 26.00 8.37 -6.79
#